data_AF-A0A2V8HBZ4-F1
#
_entry.id   AF-A0A2V8HBZ4-F1
#
_cell.length_a   1.000
_cell.length_b   1.000
_cell.length_c   1.000
_cell.angle_alpha   90.00
_cell.angle_beta   90.00
_cell.angle_gamma   90.00
#
_symmetry.space_group_name_H-M   'P 1'
#
loop_
_entity.id
_entity.type
_entity.pdbx_description
1 polymer ?
#
loop_
_entity_poly.entity_id
_entity_poly.type
_entity_poly.pdbx_seq_one_letter_code
_entity_poly.pdbx_strand_id
1 'polypeptide(L)'
;MFANPLSPDEAIGNVSALLDRPHVRTLSEDAGFWEVYRDVVGETPARGNLVPDAHLAALLKQHGVSTLYSNQVGFGPWDLGFPF
;
A
#
# COMPACT_ATOMS: atom_id res chain seq x y z
N MET A 1 -22.33 -4.62 -0.74
CA MET A 1 -22.78 -3.70 0.32
C MET A 1 -22.69 -4.44 1.65
N PHE A 2 -22.05 -3.87 2.67
CA PHE A 2 -21.94 -4.52 3.98
C PHE A 2 -23.29 -4.54 4.69
N ALA A 3 -23.63 -5.65 5.35
CA ALA A 3 -24.91 -5.82 6.01
C ALA A 3 -25.10 -4.90 7.23
N ASN A 4 -24.00 -4.51 7.89
CA ASN A 4 -23.99 -3.57 9.01
C ASN A 4 -22.69 -2.74 8.95
N PRO A 5 -22.67 -1.60 8.25
CA PRO A 5 -21.50 -0.75 8.21
C PRO A 5 -21.26 -0.10 9.57
N LEU A 6 -19.98 0.12 9.91
CA LEU A 6 -19.60 0.89 11.10
C LEU A 6 -20.03 2.35 10.94
N SER A 7 -20.35 3.00 12.06
CA SER A 7 -20.42 4.47 12.10
C SER A 7 -19.02 5.08 11.86
N PRO A 8 -18.95 6.35 11.43
CA PRO A 8 -17.66 7.04 11.27
C PRO A 8 -16.80 7.03 12.54
N ASP A 9 -17.40 7.22 13.71
CA ASP A 9 -16.67 7.25 14.99
C ASP A 9 -16.10 5.87 15.35
N GLU A 10 -16.88 4.79 15.13
CA GLU A 10 -16.39 3.42 15.31
C GLU A 10 -15.25 3.09 14.35
N ALA A 11 -15.37 3.52 13.09
CA ALA A 11 -14.32 3.31 12.08
C ALA A 11 -13.03 4.06 12.45
N ILE A 12 -13.13 5.33 12.88
CA ILE A 12 -11.99 6.13 13.34
C ILE A 12 -11.35 5.47 14.57
N GLY A 13 -12.16 5.05 15.55
CA GLY A 13 -11.67 4.37 16.75
C GLY A 13 -10.85 3.12 16.43
N ASN A 14 -11.29 2.32 15.46
CA ASN A 14 -10.55 1.14 15.01
C ASN A 14 -9.19 1.49 14.37
N VAL A 15 -9.15 2.53 13.54
CA VAL A 15 -7.89 2.99 12.91
C VAL A 15 -6.94 3.55 13.97
N SER A 16 -7.41 4.42 14.87
CA SER A 16 -6.61 4.97 15.96
C SER A 16 -6.03 3.87 16.85
N ALA A 17 -6.82 2.87 17.24
CA ALA A 17 -6.36 1.76 18.05
C ALA A 17 -5.28 0.89 17.38
N LEU A 18 -5.24 0.86 16.04
CA LEU A 18 -4.17 0.22 15.28
C LEU A 18 -2.91 1.09 15.27
N LEU A 19 -3.06 2.39 14.99
CA LEU A 19 -1.95 3.35 14.95
C LEU A 19 -1.25 3.52 16.30
N ASP A 20 -1.97 3.38 17.41
CA ASP A 20 -1.42 3.51 18.78
C ASP A 20 -0.56 2.32 19.22
N ARG A 21 -0.44 1.26 18.40
CA ARG A 21 0.37 0.09 18.75
C ARG A 21 1.86 0.42 18.61
N PRO A 22 2.71 0.04 19.60
CA PRO A 22 4.14 0.42 19.60
C PRO A 22 4.97 -0.19 18.45
N HIS A 23 4.43 -1.21 17.77
CA HIS A 23 5.08 -1.89 16.65
C HIS A 23 4.48 -1.52 15.29
N VAL A 24 3.47 -0.63 15.26
CA VAL A 24 2.87 -0.13 14.02
C VAL A 24 3.60 1.14 13.59
N ARG A 25 3.86 1.24 12.29
CA ARG A 25 4.45 2.42 11.66
C ARG A 25 3.67 2.74 10.40
N THR A 26 3.40 4.02 10.18
CA THR A 26 2.79 4.52 8.94
C THR A 26 3.88 4.77 7.91
N LEU A 27 3.64 4.35 6.68
CA LEU A 27 4.50 4.69 5.55
C LEU A 27 3.96 5.95 4.86
N SER A 28 4.85 6.81 4.42
CA SER A 28 4.55 7.97 3.57
C SER A 28 5.57 8.04 2.45
N GLU A 29 5.24 8.78 1.40
CA GLU A 29 6.23 9.13 0.39
C GLU A 29 7.37 9.92 1.04
N ASP A 30 8.60 9.49 0.79
CA ASP A 30 9.80 10.22 1.17
C ASP A 30 10.49 10.84 -0.06
N ALA A 31 11.52 11.66 0.17
CA ALA A 31 12.35 12.18 -0.90
C ALA A 31 12.85 11.05 -1.81
N GLY A 32 12.75 11.24 -3.13
CA GLY A 32 13.08 10.21 -4.12
C GLY A 32 11.94 9.25 -4.49
N PHE A 33 10.74 9.42 -3.91
CA PHE A 33 9.60 8.54 -4.19
C PHE A 33 9.23 8.53 -5.67
N TRP A 34 9.26 9.68 -6.34
CA TRP A 34 8.85 9.81 -7.73
C TRP A 34 9.74 8.98 -8.68
N GLU A 35 11.03 8.94 -8.42
CA GLU A 35 12.00 8.12 -9.13
C GLU A 35 11.68 6.63 -8.96
N VAL A 36 11.44 6.19 -7.71
CA VAL A 36 11.05 4.80 -7.41
C VAL A 36 9.74 4.44 -8.11
N TYR A 37 8.74 5.33 -8.08
CA TYR A 37 7.48 5.13 -8.76
C TYR A 37 7.65 4.99 -10.27
N ARG A 38 8.48 5.83 -10.88
CA ARG A 38 8.81 5.74 -12.31
C ARG A 38 9.47 4.42 -12.67
N ASP A 39 10.37 3.91 -11.84
CA ASP A 39 11.00 2.61 -12.05
C ASP A 39 9.95 1.49 -12.02
N VAL A 40 9.06 1.50 -11.02
CA VAL A 40 7.97 0.53 -10.90
C VAL A 40 7.06 0.56 -12.13
N VAL A 41 6.54 1.73 -12.55
CA VAL A 41 5.66 1.78 -13.72
C VAL A 41 6.38 1.55 -15.06
N GLY A 42 7.71 1.68 -15.08
CA GLY A 42 8.56 1.35 -16.23
C GLY A 42 8.73 -0.16 -16.42
N GLU A 43 8.86 -0.92 -15.32
CA GLU A 43 8.96 -2.38 -15.32
C GLU A 43 7.63 -3.06 -15.69
N THR A 44 6.51 -2.54 -15.20
CA THR A 44 5.17 -2.95 -15.63
C THR A 44 4.30 -1.72 -15.86
N PRO A 45 3.83 -1.47 -17.10
CA PRO A 45 2.95 -0.34 -17.39
C PRO A 45 1.64 -0.38 -16.58
N ALA A 46 1.59 0.42 -15.53
CA ALA A 46 0.38 0.61 -14.73
C ALA A 46 -0.65 1.42 -15.53
N ARG A 47 -1.83 0.86 -15.77
CA ARG A 47 -2.94 1.52 -16.48
C ARG A 47 -4.26 1.32 -15.73
N GLY A 48 -5.11 2.34 -15.76
CA GLY A 48 -6.43 2.30 -15.11
C GLY A 48 -6.31 1.95 -13.63
N ASN A 49 -7.01 0.89 -13.21
CA ASN A 49 -7.08 0.46 -11.82
C ASN A 49 -5.75 -0.04 -11.24
N LEU A 50 -4.71 -0.23 -12.06
CA LEU A 50 -3.38 -0.63 -11.60
C LEU A 50 -2.50 0.54 -11.16
N VAL A 51 -2.90 1.80 -11.43
CA VAL A 51 -2.11 2.98 -11.04
C VAL A 51 -2.00 3.11 -9.51
N PRO A 52 -3.09 2.96 -8.72
CA PRO A 52 -2.97 2.92 -7.26
C PRO A 52 -2.14 1.75 -6.75
N ASP A 53 -2.23 0.58 -7.38
CA ASP A 53 -1.44 -0.59 -6.98
C ASP A 53 0.07 -0.37 -7.22
N ALA A 54 0.43 0.29 -8.33
CA ALA A 54 1.82 0.67 -8.61
C ALA A 54 2.33 1.74 -7.63
N HIS A 55 1.46 2.66 -7.19
CA HIS A 55 1.80 3.63 -6.14
C HIS A 55 2.13 2.92 -4.83
N LEU A 56 1.29 1.97 -4.40
CA LEU A 56 1.55 1.14 -3.23
C LEU A 56 2.83 0.29 -3.38
N ALA A 57 3.06 -0.32 -4.54
CA ALA A 57 4.27 -1.09 -4.79
C ALA A 57 5.54 -0.21 -4.70
N ALA A 58 5.49 1.02 -5.23
CA ALA A 58 6.58 1.99 -5.10
C ALA A 58 6.81 2.42 -3.65
N LEU A 59 5.74 2.63 -2.88
CA LEU A 59 5.82 2.98 -1.46
C LEU A 59 6.47 1.85 -0.66
N LEU A 60 6.05 0.61 -0.89
CA LEU A 60 6.64 -0.55 -0.24
C LEU A 60 8.12 -0.71 -0.64
N LYS A 61 8.46 -0.53 -1.92
CA LYS A 61 9.85 -0.59 -2.42
C LYS A 61 10.73 0.49 -1.78
N GLN A 62 10.26 1.73 -1.68
CA GLN A 62 11.00 2.84 -1.04
C GLN A 62 11.34 2.52 0.43
N HIS A 63 10.44 1.83 1.13
CA HIS A 63 10.59 1.49 2.55
C HIS A 63 11.19 0.10 2.81
N GLY A 64 11.64 -0.60 1.76
CA GLY A 64 12.23 -1.94 1.89
C GLY A 64 11.25 -3.02 2.37
N VAL A 65 9.95 -2.84 2.13
CA VAL A 65 8.91 -3.78 2.52
C VAL A 65 8.63 -4.75 1.38
N SER A 66 8.89 -6.04 1.61
CA SER A 66 8.69 -7.12 0.63
C SER A 66 7.42 -7.94 0.85
N THR A 67 6.55 -7.54 1.76
CA THR A 67 5.33 -8.32 2.07
C THR A 67 4.16 -7.39 2.31
N LEU A 68 3.08 -7.63 1.57
CA LEU A 68 1.81 -6.93 1.68
C LEU A 68 0.71 -7.95 1.97
N TYR A 69 -0.06 -7.68 3.00
CA TYR A 69 -1.31 -8.40 3.26
C TYR A 69 -2.46 -7.53 2.73
N SER A 70 -3.19 -8.01 1.74
CA SER A 70 -4.33 -7.31 1.16
C SER A 70 -5.49 -8.28 0.93
N ASN A 71 -6.72 -7.78 1.06
CA ASN A 71 -7.93 -8.52 0.70
C ASN A 71 -8.44 -8.14 -0.70
N GLN A 72 -7.70 -7.29 -1.42
CA GLN A 72 -8.00 -6.95 -2.81
C GLN A 72 -7.53 -8.10 -3.70
N VAL A 73 -8.45 -8.68 -4.47
CA VAL A 73 -8.10 -9.66 -5.50
C VAL A 73 -7.36 -8.92 -6.62
N GLY A 74 -6.13 -9.36 -6.92
CA GLY A 74 -5.37 -8.87 -8.06
C GLY A 74 -4.51 -7.62 -7.79
N PHE A 75 -3.77 -7.57 -6.67
CA PHE A 75 -2.63 -6.67 -6.50
C PHE A 75 -1.51 -7.01 -7.52
N GLY A 76 -1.81 -6.78 -8.80
CA GLY A 76 -0.90 -6.75 -9.94
C GLY A 76 0.09 -7.91 -10.15
N PRO A 77 1.05 -7.72 -11.09
CA PRO A 77 2.18 -8.62 -11.33
C PRO A 77 3.31 -8.46 -10.29
N TRP A 78 3.11 -7.61 -9.29
CA TRP A 78 4.08 -7.31 -8.23
C TRP A 78 3.98 -8.33 -7.12
N ASP A 79 4.36 -9.58 -7.42
CA ASP A 79 4.69 -10.53 -6.36
C ASP A 79 5.94 -9.96 -5.68
N LEU A 80 5.81 -9.52 -4.42
CA LEU A 80 6.77 -8.64 -3.72
C LEU A 80 8.12 -9.34 -3.38
N GLY A 81 8.45 -10.42 -4.07
CA GLY A 81 9.76 -11.08 -4.10
C GLY A 81 10.85 -10.22 -4.75
N PHE A 82 10.87 -8.92 -4.46
CA PHE A 82 11.94 -8.01 -4.82
C PHE A 82 13.25 -8.56 -4.24
N PRO A 83 14.24 -8.90 -5.07
CA PRO A 83 15.58 -9.16 -4.58
C PRO A 83 16.14 -7.81 -4.16
N PHE A 84 16.28 -7.60 -2.85
CA PHE A 84 17.15 -6.54 -2.34
C PHE A 84 18.60 -6.88 -2.63
#